data_AF-A0AA37TQ47-F1
#
_entry.id   AF-A0AA37TQ47-F1
#
_cell.length_a   1.000
_cell.length_b   1.000
_cell.length_c   1.000
_cell.angle_alpha   90.00
_cell.angle_beta   90.00
_cell.angle_gamma   90.00
#
_symmetry.space_group_name_H-M   'P 1'
#
loop_
_entity.id
_entity.type
_entity.pdbx_description
1 polymer ?
#
loop_
_entity_poly.entity_id
_entity_poly.type
_entity_poly.pdbx_seq_one_letter_code
_entity_poly.pdbx_strand_id
1 'polypeptide(L)'
;MSEASPLEAGRPGESGRVMRIMLSEGLRLRKRRGERFVHVTDLPWELFASDVTEQACERNHGQSLADIARRGGFDAGEAICVLTGQHWRDGMVHEQQAHRILYMMRHLYRRGVLMGRQISVEAEVGAIQGGRQ
;
A
#
# COMPACT_ATOMS: atom_id res chain seq x y z
N MET A 1 30.76 -23.97 7.33
CA MET A 1 30.37 -23.87 5.91
C MET A 1 28.86 -23.96 5.86
N SER A 2 28.23 -23.07 5.08
CA SER A 2 26.82 -22.70 5.13
C SER A 2 25.84 -23.84 4.89
N GLU A 3 24.80 -23.91 5.73
CA GLU A 3 23.45 -24.25 5.29
C GLU A 3 22.51 -23.20 5.88
N ALA A 4 22.17 -22.20 5.06
CA ALA A 4 21.09 -21.27 5.38
C ALA A 4 19.76 -21.86 4.89
N SER A 5 18.77 -21.79 5.77
CA SER A 5 17.50 -22.53 5.77
C SER A 5 16.50 -22.11 4.66
N PRO A 6 15.62 -23.01 4.15
CA PRO A 6 14.84 -22.77 2.93
C PRO A 6 13.53 -21.95 3.09
N LEU A 7 13.37 -21.13 4.13
CA LEU A 7 12.04 -20.56 4.48
C LEU A 7 12.06 -19.10 4.98
N GLU A 8 12.92 -18.24 4.46
CA GLU A 8 12.77 -16.80 4.69
C GLU A 8 11.72 -16.20 3.73
N ALA A 9 10.52 -16.01 4.26
CA ALA A 9 9.37 -15.43 3.58
C ALA A 9 9.54 -13.94 3.27
N GLY A 10 10.24 -13.60 2.18
CA GLY A 10 10.12 -12.29 1.51
C GLY A 10 8.92 -12.30 0.54
N ARG A 11 7.85 -11.55 0.82
CA ARG A 11 6.52 -11.64 0.16
C ARG A 11 6.04 -10.24 -0.31
N PRO A 12 5.07 -10.12 -1.24
CA PRO A 12 5.05 -9.07 -2.26
C PRO A 12 4.80 -7.66 -1.69
N GLY A 13 5.70 -6.73 -2.01
CA GLY A 13 6.02 -5.55 -1.20
C GLY A 13 7.32 -5.84 -0.46
N GLU A 14 8.45 -5.62 -1.14
CA GLU A 14 9.79 -6.15 -0.84
C GLU A 14 10.25 -5.96 0.62
N SER A 15 9.65 -5.04 1.35
CA SER A 15 9.98 -4.73 2.74
C SER A 15 9.09 -5.40 3.80
N GLY A 16 7.91 -5.90 3.42
CA GLY A 16 6.84 -6.26 4.37
C GLY A 16 6.29 -5.07 5.17
N ARG A 17 6.74 -3.84 4.87
CA ARG A 17 6.34 -2.61 5.55
C ARG A 17 4.97 -2.18 5.06
N VAL A 18 4.17 -1.63 5.96
CA VAL A 18 2.84 -1.12 5.66
C VAL A 18 2.66 0.30 6.18
N MET A 19 1.84 1.09 5.48
CA MET A 19 1.30 2.35 5.95
C MET A 19 -0.06 2.10 6.60
N ARG A 20 -0.25 2.57 7.83
CA ARG A 20 -1.52 2.45 8.55
C ARG A 20 -2.53 3.46 8.01
N ILE A 21 -3.77 3.01 7.84
CA ILE A 21 -4.92 3.83 7.50
C ILE A 21 -5.87 3.88 8.71
N MET A 22 -6.07 5.08 9.23
CA MET A 22 -6.87 5.35 10.41
C MET A 22 -8.33 5.56 10.03
N LEU A 23 -9.23 5.06 10.89
CA LEU A 23 -10.64 5.45 10.87
C LEU A 23 -10.83 6.76 11.63
N SER A 24 -11.72 7.61 11.13
CA SER A 24 -12.32 8.68 11.91
C SER A 24 -13.12 8.14 13.09
N GLU A 25 -13.39 8.99 14.08
CA GLU A 25 -14.23 8.62 15.20
C GLU A 25 -15.64 8.19 14.76
N GLY A 26 -16.20 8.87 13.75
CA GLY A 26 -17.51 8.55 13.18
C GLY A 26 -17.56 7.12 12.63
N LEU A 27 -16.60 6.72 11.80
CA LEU A 27 -16.55 5.35 11.29
C LEU A 27 -16.19 4.32 12.36
N ARG A 28 -15.36 4.66 13.36
CA ARG A 28 -15.11 3.79 14.53
C ARG A 28 -16.41 3.49 15.27
N LEU A 29 -17.25 4.51 15.48
CA LEU A 29 -18.54 4.34 16.17
C LEU A 29 -19.48 3.43 15.37
N ARG A 30 -19.60 3.64 14.05
CA ARG A 30 -20.40 2.80 13.17
C ARG A 30 -19.93 1.34 13.18
N LYS A 31 -18.60 1.12 13.16
CA LYS A 31 -18.02 -0.23 13.32
C LYS A 31 -18.39 -0.87 14.66
N ARG A 32 -18.34 -0.12 15.76
CA ARG A 32 -18.76 -0.61 17.09
C ARG A 32 -20.25 -0.97 17.16
N ARG A 33 -21.09 -0.29 16.37
CA ARG A 33 -22.53 -0.60 16.22
C ARG A 33 -22.83 -1.79 15.32
N GLY A 34 -21.81 -2.45 14.76
CA GLY A 34 -21.98 -3.59 13.87
C GLY A 34 -22.38 -3.23 12.43
N GLU A 35 -22.26 -1.96 12.04
CA GLU A 35 -22.52 -1.56 10.66
C GLU A 35 -21.45 -2.13 9.72
N ARG A 36 -21.90 -2.68 8.59
CA ARG A 36 -21.00 -3.25 7.57
C ARG A 36 -20.61 -2.19 6.55
N PHE A 37 -19.31 -1.96 6.42
CA PHE A 37 -18.73 -1.10 5.40
C PHE A 37 -17.33 -1.57 5.03
N VAL A 38 -16.86 -1.15 3.85
CA VAL A 38 -15.48 -1.40 3.42
C VAL A 38 -14.55 -0.53 4.24
N HIS A 39 -13.55 -1.15 4.88
CA HIS A 39 -12.55 -0.47 5.67
C HIS A 39 -11.18 -1.11 5.40
N VAL A 40 -10.22 -0.28 5.03
CA VAL A 40 -8.81 -0.64 4.87
C VAL A 40 -8.05 -0.14 6.09
N THR A 41 -7.34 -1.03 6.77
CA THR A 41 -6.51 -0.74 7.96
C THR A 41 -5.07 -0.40 7.61
N ASP A 42 -4.63 -0.86 6.46
CA ASP A 42 -3.24 -0.79 6.03
C ASP A 42 -3.12 -0.92 4.51
N LEU A 43 -2.06 -0.31 4.00
CA LEU A 43 -1.65 -0.38 2.60
C LEU A 43 -0.16 -0.76 2.53
N PRO A 44 0.26 -1.54 1.52
CA PRO A 44 1.68 -1.78 1.25
C PRO A 44 2.46 -0.47 1.16
N TRP A 45 3.64 -0.42 1.78
CA TRP A 45 4.49 0.77 1.78
C TRP A 45 4.84 1.22 0.37
N GLU A 46 5.04 0.26 -0.53
CA GLU A 46 5.45 0.48 -1.91
C GLU A 46 4.41 1.25 -2.73
N LEU A 47 3.15 1.28 -2.31
CA LEU A 47 2.15 2.18 -2.91
C LEU A 47 2.49 3.67 -2.67
N PHE A 48 3.22 3.97 -1.60
CA PHE A 48 3.66 5.32 -1.24
C PHE A 48 5.15 5.56 -1.53
N ALA A 49 5.89 4.56 -2.03
CA ALA A 49 7.32 4.70 -2.27
C ALA A 49 7.56 5.36 -3.64
N SER A 50 7.18 6.63 -3.78
CA SER A 50 7.37 7.41 -5.00
C SER A 50 7.75 8.85 -4.67
N ASP A 51 8.45 9.53 -5.59
CA ASP A 51 8.80 10.95 -5.40
C ASP A 51 7.54 11.84 -5.29
N VAL A 52 6.45 11.45 -5.98
CA VAL A 52 5.18 12.18 -5.97
C VAL A 52 4.55 12.18 -4.59
N THR A 53 4.51 11.02 -3.94
CA THR A 53 3.95 10.86 -2.59
C THR A 53 4.81 11.54 -1.54
N GLU A 54 6.14 11.51 -1.68
CA GLU A 54 7.05 12.20 -0.76
C GLU A 54 6.89 13.72 -0.84
N GLN A 55 6.83 14.27 -2.05
CA GLN A 55 6.55 15.70 -2.27
C GLN A 55 5.15 16.09 -1.77
N ALA A 56 4.15 15.22 -1.95
CA ALA A 56 2.80 15.46 -1.44
C ALA A 56 2.76 15.45 0.09
N CYS A 57 3.53 14.58 0.75
CA CYS A 57 3.66 14.57 2.21
C CYS A 57 4.27 15.87 2.72
N GLU A 58 5.36 16.33 2.11
CA GLU A 58 6.02 17.57 2.49
C GLU A 58 5.09 18.77 2.27
N ARG A 59 4.41 18.84 1.13
CA ARG A 59 3.49 19.95 0.81
C ARG A 59 2.25 19.98 1.71
N ASN A 60 1.65 18.83 1.98
CA ASN A 60 0.36 18.77 2.68
C ASN A 60 0.52 18.70 4.21
N HIS A 61 1.65 18.17 4.71
CA HIS A 61 1.87 17.92 6.13
C HIS A 61 3.17 18.54 6.68
N GLY A 62 4.10 19.02 5.85
CA GLY A 62 5.42 19.48 6.28
C GLY A 62 6.26 18.38 6.92
N GLN A 63 6.04 17.13 6.49
CA GLN A 63 6.61 15.93 7.10
C GLN A 63 6.96 14.91 6.04
N SER A 64 8.04 14.15 6.27
CA SER A 64 8.36 12.98 5.45
C SER A 64 7.33 11.87 5.63
N LEU A 65 7.22 10.97 4.65
CA LEU A 65 6.33 9.81 4.73
C LEU A 65 6.71 8.89 5.92
N ALA A 66 8.00 8.82 6.24
CA ALA A 66 8.49 8.06 7.39
C ALA A 66 8.00 8.63 8.72
N ASP A 67 7.96 9.96 8.86
CA ASP A 67 7.46 10.63 10.06
C ASP A 67 5.94 10.44 10.22
N ILE A 68 5.20 10.52 9.10
CA ILE A 68 3.77 10.21 9.08
C ILE A 68 3.50 8.78 9.56
N ALA A 69 4.24 7.80 9.05
CA ALA A 69 4.09 6.42 9.49
C ALA A 69 4.36 6.26 10.99
N ARG A 70 5.38 6.96 11.52
CA ARG A 70 5.75 6.90 12.94
C ARG A 70 4.66 7.47 13.85
N ARG A 71 3.96 8.53 13.45
CA ARG A 71 2.86 9.14 14.23
C ARG A 71 1.53 8.38 14.15
N GLY A 72 1.43 7.34 13.34
CA GLY A 72 0.25 6.48 13.26
C GLY A 72 -0.38 6.35 11.86
N GLY A 73 0.20 6.98 10.85
CA GLY A 73 -0.23 6.90 9.46
C GLY A 73 -1.17 8.02 9.03
N PHE A 74 -2.03 7.73 8.06
CA PHE A 74 -2.97 8.67 7.46
C PHE A 74 -4.41 8.33 7.83
N ASP A 75 -5.31 9.31 7.81
CA ASP A 75 -6.71 9.00 7.53
C ASP A 75 -6.91 8.60 6.06
N ALA A 76 -8.06 8.01 5.74
CA ALA A 76 -8.29 7.48 4.40
C ALA A 76 -8.28 8.57 3.31
N GLY A 77 -8.78 9.78 3.61
CA GLY A 77 -8.82 10.90 2.67
C GLY A 77 -7.42 11.46 2.42
N GLU A 78 -6.65 11.69 3.49
CA GLU A 78 -5.24 12.10 3.41
C GLU A 78 -4.42 11.13 2.55
N ALA A 79 -4.59 9.82 2.77
CA ALA A 79 -3.90 8.81 1.99
C ALA A 79 -4.22 8.91 0.49
N ILE A 80 -5.47 9.20 0.12
CA ILE A 80 -5.84 9.41 -1.29
C ILE A 80 -5.14 10.66 -1.83
N CYS A 81 -5.21 11.79 -1.13
CA CYS A 81 -4.55 13.03 -1.56
C CYS A 81 -3.05 12.84 -1.80
N VAL A 82 -2.37 12.11 -0.90
CA VAL A 82 -0.94 11.80 -1.05
C VAL A 82 -0.68 10.88 -2.24
N LEU A 83 -1.45 9.79 -2.39
CA LEU A 83 -1.30 8.84 -3.48
C LEU A 83 -1.61 9.43 -4.86
N THR A 84 -2.48 10.43 -4.94
CA THR A 84 -2.84 11.12 -6.19
C THR A 84 -2.04 12.39 -6.43
N GLY A 85 -1.13 12.75 -5.51
CA GLY A 85 -0.35 13.99 -5.59
C GLY A 85 -1.21 15.26 -5.48
N GLN A 86 -2.45 15.16 -4.99
CA GLN A 86 -3.37 16.28 -4.83
C GLN A 86 -3.11 17.06 -3.53
N HIS A 87 -3.51 18.33 -3.53
CA HIS A 87 -3.54 19.13 -2.30
C HIS A 87 -4.78 18.78 -1.47
N TRP A 88 -4.65 18.77 -0.14
CA TRP A 88 -5.74 18.32 0.75
C TRP A 88 -7.04 19.11 0.62
N ARG A 89 -6.96 20.39 0.21
CA ARG A 89 -8.13 21.24 -0.03
C ARG A 89 -8.89 20.89 -1.31
N ASP A 90 -8.19 20.35 -2.30
CA ASP A 90 -8.74 20.15 -3.64
C ASP A 90 -9.23 18.70 -3.84
N GLY A 91 -8.73 17.78 -3.02
CA GLY A 91 -8.99 16.34 -3.11
C GLY A 91 -9.91 15.79 -2.03
N MET A 92 -10.85 16.58 -1.48
CA MET A 92 -11.75 16.09 -0.42
C MET A 92 -12.64 14.94 -0.93
N VAL A 93 -12.22 13.72 -0.64
CA VAL A 93 -13.00 12.51 -0.84
C VAL A 93 -13.66 12.14 0.48
N HIS A 94 -14.97 11.87 0.46
CA HIS A 94 -15.67 11.39 1.63
C HIS A 94 -15.03 10.08 2.14
N GLU A 95 -14.80 9.96 3.45
CA GLU A 95 -13.97 8.90 4.04
C GLU A 95 -14.38 7.47 3.61
N GLN A 96 -15.69 7.19 3.55
CA GLN A 96 -16.17 5.87 3.09
C GLN A 96 -15.82 5.58 1.63
N GLN A 97 -15.83 6.60 0.78
CA GLN A 97 -15.43 6.48 -0.61
C GLN A 97 -13.91 6.31 -0.69
N ALA A 98 -13.15 7.03 0.12
CA ALA A 98 -11.70 6.86 0.21
C ALA A 98 -11.33 5.41 0.56
N HIS A 99 -11.96 4.81 1.56
CA HIS A 99 -11.72 3.39 1.88
C HIS A 99 -12.04 2.42 0.74
N ARG A 100 -13.06 2.69 -0.08
CA ARG A 100 -13.37 1.86 -1.26
C ARG A 100 -12.29 1.99 -2.33
N ILE A 101 -11.81 3.20 -2.58
CA ILE A 101 -10.72 3.45 -3.54
C ILE A 101 -9.44 2.78 -3.04
N LEU A 102 -9.05 2.98 -1.78
CA LEU A 102 -7.87 2.36 -1.19
C LEU A 102 -7.97 0.82 -1.22
N TYR A 103 -9.16 0.26 -1.02
CA TYR A 103 -9.38 -1.19 -1.15
C TYR A 103 -9.07 -1.67 -2.56
N MET A 104 -9.56 -0.96 -3.58
CA MET A 104 -9.28 -1.26 -4.98
C MET A 104 -7.79 -1.13 -5.31
N MET A 105 -7.13 -0.05 -4.88
CA MET A 105 -5.69 0.16 -5.09
C MET A 105 -4.86 -0.97 -4.48
N ARG A 106 -5.16 -1.36 -3.23
CA ARG A 106 -4.50 -2.49 -2.56
C ARG A 106 -4.70 -3.80 -3.31
N HIS A 107 -5.92 -4.04 -3.79
CA HIS A 107 -6.26 -5.26 -4.53
C HIS A 107 -5.51 -5.32 -5.87
N LEU A 108 -5.51 -4.22 -6.63
CA LEU A 108 -4.81 -4.11 -7.91
C LEU A 108 -3.29 -4.24 -7.74
N TYR A 109 -2.71 -3.59 -6.73
CA TYR A 109 -1.30 -3.73 -6.40
C TYR A 109 -0.94 -5.20 -6.13
N ARG A 110 -1.67 -5.87 -5.23
CA ARG A 110 -1.42 -7.27 -4.91
C ARG A 110 -1.52 -8.16 -6.14
N ARG A 111 -2.54 -7.96 -6.97
CA ARG A 111 -2.71 -8.70 -8.21
C ARG A 111 -1.54 -8.45 -9.17
N GLY A 112 -1.14 -7.19 -9.35
CA GLY A 112 0.00 -6.82 -10.20
C GLY A 112 1.30 -7.48 -9.77
N VAL A 113 1.64 -7.43 -8.48
CA VAL A 113 2.84 -8.10 -7.97
C VAL A 113 2.76 -9.62 -8.14
N LEU A 114 1.59 -10.23 -7.93
CA LEU A 114 1.41 -11.67 -8.17
C LEU A 114 1.55 -12.06 -9.64
N MET A 115 1.03 -11.26 -10.58
CA MET A 115 1.13 -11.53 -12.01
C MET A 115 2.55 -11.30 -12.54
N GLY A 116 3.22 -10.23 -12.11
CA GLY A 116 4.62 -9.97 -12.47
C GLY A 116 5.54 -11.12 -12.04
N ARG A 117 5.29 -11.72 -10.87
CA ARG A 117 6.00 -12.91 -10.40
C ARG A 117 5.83 -14.12 -11.32
N GLN A 118 4.61 -14.37 -11.78
CA GLN A 118 4.36 -15.51 -12.66
C GLN A 118 5.16 -15.38 -13.96
N ILE A 119 5.21 -14.18 -14.53
CA ILE A 119 5.99 -13.90 -15.75
C ILE A 119 7.50 -14.09 -15.51
N SER A 120 8.05 -13.59 -14.40
CA SER A 120 9.47 -13.73 -14.09
C SER A 120 9.90 -15.19 -13.89
N VAL A 121 9.09 -16.00 -13.19
CA VAL A 121 9.36 -17.43 -12.98
C VAL A 121 9.32 -18.19 -14.31
N GLU A 122 8.35 -17.91 -15.17
CA GLU A 122 8.27 -18.52 -16.50
C GLU A 122 9.49 -18.16 -17.38
N ALA A 123 9.97 -16.91 -17.30
CA ALA A 123 11.18 -16.47 -18.01
C ALA A 123 12.47 -17.16 -17.52
N GLU A 124 12.64 -17.33 -16.21
CA GLU A 124 13.79 -18.04 -15.62
C GLU A 124 13.80 -19.53 -15.99
N VAL A 125 12.64 -20.20 -15.96
CA VAL A 125 12.53 -21.62 -16.33
C VAL A 125 12.77 -21.83 -17.82
N GLY A 126 12.29 -20.92 -18.68
CA GLY A 126 12.56 -20.95 -20.12
C GLY A 126 14.05 -20.77 -20.46
N ALA A 127 14.76 -19.90 -19.74
CA ALA A 127 16.20 -19.69 -19.92
C ALA A 127 17.04 -20.93 -19.54
N ILE A 128 16.62 -21.67 -18.51
CA ILE A 128 17.31 -22.92 -18.07
C ILE A 128 17.11 -24.05 -19.09
N GLN A 129 15.98 -24.08 -19.80
CA GLN A 129 15.68 -25.11 -20.81
C GLN A 129 16.29 -24.82 -22.19
N GLY A 130 16.55 -23.55 -22.53
CA GLY A 130 17.18 -23.15 -23.80
C GLY A 130 18.71 -23.32 -23.85
N GLY A 131 19.39 -23.59 -22.73
CA GLY A 131 20.84 -23.75 -22.63
C GLY A 131 21.37 -25.18 -22.88
N ARG A 132 20.53 -26.11 -23.33
CA ARG A 132 20.93 -27.46 -23.76
C ARG A 132 20.67 -27.64 -25.26
N GLN A 133 21.52 -27.02 -26.08
CA GLN A 133 21.71 -27.42 -27.48
C GLN A 133 23.20 -27.44 -27.78
#